data_AF-A0A328W0X0-F1
#
_entry.id   AF-A0A328W0X0-F1
#
_cell.length_a   1.000
_cell.length_b   1.000
_cell.length_c   1.000
_cell.angle_alpha   90.00
_cell.angle_beta   90.00
_cell.angle_gamma   90.00
#
_symmetry.space_group_name_H-M   'P 1'
#
loop_
_entity.id
_entity.type
_entity.pdbx_description
1 polymer ?
#
loop_
_entity_poly.entity_id
_entity_poly.type
_entity_poly.pdbx_seq_one_letter_code
_entity_poly.pdbx_strand_id
1 'polypeptide(L)'
;MNLSILALILVGIITIYAIAFTMLIKLLGRKFKDKSNLYFLYASIILVIQSYVLIQDFLGTQSFSTVNILFFLMGLMLIFQGIKRKQSNM
;
A
#
# COMPACT_ATOMS: atom_id res chain seq x y z
N MET A 1 13.63 7.39 -21.33
CA MET A 1 12.89 8.03 -20.22
C MET A 1 13.86 8.94 -19.48
N ASN A 2 13.46 10.17 -19.10
CA ASN A 2 14.39 11.10 -18.45
C ASN A 2 14.80 10.57 -17.06
N LEU A 3 16.08 10.72 -16.69
CA LEU A 3 16.65 10.12 -15.46
C LEU A 3 15.91 10.62 -14.20
N SER A 4 15.43 11.86 -14.24
CA SER A 4 14.61 12.50 -13.20
C SER A 4 13.25 11.83 -13.02
N ILE A 5 12.61 11.39 -14.12
CA ILE A 5 11.29 10.72 -14.08
C ILE A 5 11.44 9.31 -13.51
N LEU A 6 12.52 8.62 -13.88
CA LEU A 6 12.87 7.31 -13.33
C LEU A 6 13.08 7.41 -11.81
N ALA A 7 13.85 8.41 -11.35
CA ALA A 7 14.11 8.64 -9.94
C ALA A 7 12.83 8.96 -9.15
N LEU A 8 11.92 9.76 -9.71
CA LEU A 8 10.65 10.11 -9.07
C LEU A 8 9.79 8.85 -8.82
N ILE A 9 9.72 7.96 -9.80
CA ILE A 9 8.96 6.71 -9.69
C ILE A 9 9.59 5.76 -8.67
N LEU A 10 10.92 5.62 -8.69
CA LEU A 10 11.66 4.83 -7.70
C LEU A 10 11.44 5.32 -6.26
N VAL A 11 11.54 6.63 -6.04
CA VAL A 11 11.27 7.25 -4.74
C VAL A 11 9.81 7.00 -4.32
N GLY A 12 8.85 7.15 -5.24
CA GLY A 12 7.44 6.85 -4.98
C GLY A 12 7.22 5.42 -4.48
N ILE A 13 7.82 4.43 -5.16
CA ILE A 13 7.74 3.01 -4.78
C ILE A 13 8.35 2.77 -3.40
N ILE A 14 9.54 3.33 -3.12
CA ILE A 14 10.22 3.16 -1.83
C ILE A 14 9.41 3.77 -0.68
N THR A 15 8.80 4.93 -0.90
CA THR A 15 7.96 5.59 0.12
C THR A 15 6.73 4.74 0.46
N ILE A 16 6.10 4.12 -0.54
CA ILE A 16 4.97 3.20 -0.35
C ILE A 16 5.40 1.97 0.46
N TYR A 17 6.56 1.38 0.15
CA TYR A 17 7.13 0.25 0.91
C TYR A 17 7.36 0.61 2.38
N ALA A 18 7.97 1.77 2.64
CA ALA A 18 8.23 2.23 3.99
C ALA A 18 6.94 2.38 4.81
N ILE A 19 5.88 2.96 4.21
CA ILE A 19 4.59 3.14 4.86
C ILE A 19 3.92 1.79 5.14
N ALA A 20 3.84 0.91 4.12
CA ALA A 20 3.21 -0.39 4.24
C ALA A 20 3.92 -1.27 5.29
N PHE A 21 5.25 -1.26 5.31
CA PHE A 21 6.09 -2.00 6.26
C PHE A 21 5.94 -1.45 7.68
N THR A 22 5.92 -0.13 7.86
CA THR A 22 5.70 0.50 9.17
C THR A 22 4.31 0.17 9.72
N MET A 23 3.28 0.15 8.87
CA MET A 23 1.94 -0.30 9.27
C MET A 23 1.93 -1.78 9.66
N LEU A 24 2.60 -2.63 8.89
CA LEU A 24 2.72 -4.07 9.17
C LEU A 24 3.38 -4.33 10.54
N ILE A 25 4.53 -3.69 10.81
CA ILE A 25 5.24 -3.81 12.10
C ILE A 25 4.35 -3.33 13.25
N LYS A 26 3.68 -2.18 13.07
CA LYS A 26 2.83 -1.59 14.10
C LYS A 26 1.59 -2.45 14.41
N LEU A 27 1.13 -3.23 13.44
CA LEU A 27 0.04 -4.21 13.60
C LEU A 27 0.53 -5.52 14.23
N LEU A 28 1.67 -6.06 13.81
CA LEU A 28 2.26 -7.26 14.39
C LEU A 28 2.55 -7.11 15.90
N GLY A 29 2.93 -5.91 16.34
CA GLY A 29 3.14 -5.59 17.76
C GLY A 29 1.87 -5.40 18.60
N ARG A 30 0.67 -5.35 17.99
CA ARG A 30 -0.62 -5.15 18.71
C ARG A 30 -1.52 -6.37 18.52
N LYS A 31 -2.08 -6.90 19.61
CA LYS A 31 -3.15 -7.91 19.52
C LYS A 31 -4.27 -7.35 18.61
N PHE A 32 -4.67 -8.11 17.58
CA PHE A 32 -5.74 -7.79 16.63
C PHE A 32 -7.13 -7.77 17.27
N LYS A 33 -7.30 -7.04 18.38
CA LYS A 33 -8.55 -6.99 19.15
C LYS A 33 -9.59 -6.09 18.48
N ASP A 34 -9.14 -5.07 17.74
CA ASP A 34 -10.00 -4.12 17.05
C ASP A 34 -10.18 -4.46 15.57
N LYS A 35 -11.44 -4.42 15.10
CA LYS A 35 -11.80 -4.59 13.68
C LYS A 35 -11.11 -3.56 12.76
N SER A 36 -10.62 -2.44 13.28
CA SER A 36 -9.85 -1.43 12.53
C SER A 36 -8.45 -1.92 12.15
N ASN A 37 -7.79 -2.67 13.05
CA ASN A 37 -6.47 -3.25 12.78
C ASN A 37 -6.51 -4.25 11.63
N LEU A 38 -7.63 -4.94 11.44
CA LEU A 38 -7.84 -5.87 10.34
C LEU A 38 -7.82 -5.14 8.98
N TYR A 39 -8.45 -3.96 8.87
CA TYR A 39 -8.43 -3.16 7.63
C TYR A 39 -7.04 -2.63 7.31
N PHE A 40 -6.29 -2.18 8.32
CA PHE A 40 -4.90 -1.76 8.10
C PHE A 40 -4.02 -2.94 7.67
N LEU A 41 -4.26 -4.14 8.18
CA LEU A 41 -3.55 -5.34 7.75
C LEU A 41 -3.83 -5.66 6.28
N TYR A 42 -5.10 -5.66 5.88
CA TYR A 42 -5.47 -5.88 4.49
C TYR A 42 -4.90 -4.81 3.56
N ALA A 43 -4.91 -3.53 3.99
CA ALA A 43 -4.28 -2.46 3.23
C ALA A 43 -2.76 -2.69 3.06
N SER A 44 -2.05 -3.06 4.12
CA SER A 44 -0.61 -3.37 4.03
C SER A 44 -0.33 -4.53 3.08
N ILE A 45 -1.11 -5.62 3.13
CA ILE A 45 -0.94 -6.78 2.23
C ILE A 45 -1.17 -6.36 0.78
N ILE A 46 -2.24 -5.60 0.51
CA ILE A 46 -2.58 -5.10 -0.83
C ILE A 46 -1.48 -4.17 -1.37
N LEU A 47 -0.94 -3.29 -0.53
CA LEU A 47 0.16 -2.39 -0.93
C LEU A 47 1.44 -3.16 -1.25
N VAL A 48 1.77 -4.21 -0.51
CA VAL A 48 2.94 -5.06 -0.82
C VAL A 48 2.76 -5.78 -2.16
N ILE A 49 1.59 -6.39 -2.39
CA ILE A 49 1.28 -7.07 -3.65
C ILE A 49 1.32 -6.08 -4.82
N GLN A 50 0.67 -4.93 -4.68
CA GLN A 50 0.65 -3.89 -5.72
C GLN A 50 2.06 -3.40 -6.05
N SER A 51 2.92 -3.24 -5.03
CA SER A 51 4.31 -2.80 -5.24
C SER A 51 5.14 -3.84 -5.98
N TYR A 52 4.91 -5.13 -5.71
CA TYR A 52 5.56 -6.22 -6.45
C TYR A 52 5.14 -6.23 -7.93
N VAL A 53 3.84 -6.07 -8.21
CA VAL A 53 3.32 -6.01 -9.58
C VAL A 53 3.84 -4.78 -10.31
N LEU A 54 3.91 -3.61 -9.65
CA LEU A 54 4.50 -2.40 -10.23
C LEU A 54 5.96 -2.59 -10.63
N ILE A 55 6.77 -3.27 -9.81
CA ILE A 55 8.18 -3.56 -10.12
C ILE A 55 8.28 -4.51 -11.31
N GLN A 56 7.44 -5.56 -11.35
CA GLN A 56 7.37 -6.51 -12.47
C GLN A 56 6.97 -5.82 -13.79
N ASP A 57 5.92 -4.99 -13.78
CA ASP A 57 5.49 -4.24 -14.96
C ASP A 57 6.59 -3.31 -15.49
N PHE A 58 7.34 -2.68 -14.55
CA PHE A 58 8.44 -1.78 -14.87
C PHE A 58 9.64 -2.50 -15.49
N LEU A 59 9.99 -3.69 -14.98
CA LEU A 59 11.06 -4.53 -15.50
C LEU A 59 10.68 -5.20 -16.84
N GLY A 60 9.40 -5.52 -17.02
CA GLY A 60 8.87 -6.21 -18.20
C GLY A 60 8.58 -5.32 -19.39
N THR A 61 8.78 -3.99 -19.31
CA THR A 61 8.33 -3.01 -20.32
C THR A 61 6.84 -3.14 -20.67
N GLN A 62 6.03 -3.66 -19.76
CA GLN A 62 4.59 -3.79 -19.96
C GLN A 62 3.90 -2.50 -19.52
N SER A 63 2.88 -2.10 -20.28
CA SER A 63 2.07 -0.92 -19.95
C SER A 63 1.44 -1.10 -18.57
N PHE A 64 1.42 -0.05 -17.75
CA PHE A 64 0.83 -0.09 -16.42
C PHE A 64 -0.58 -0.68 -16.48
N SER A 65 -0.77 -1.84 -15.87
CA SER A 65 -2.06 -2.51 -15.88
C SER A 65 -3.09 -1.66 -15.12
N THR A 66 -4.29 -1.51 -15.68
CA THR A 66 -5.45 -0.88 -15.01
C THR A 66 -5.79 -1.55 -13.67
N VAL A 67 -5.38 -2.81 -13.50
CA VAL A 67 -5.46 -3.55 -12.24
C VAL A 67 -4.64 -2.86 -11.14
N ASN A 68 -3.48 -2.28 -11.45
CA ASN A 68 -2.66 -1.58 -10.44
C ASN A 68 -3.36 -0.36 -9.85
N ILE A 69 -4.13 0.36 -10.67
CA ILE A 69 -4.92 1.52 -10.24
C ILE A 69 -6.06 1.08 -9.32
N LEU A 70 -6.73 -0.04 -9.65
CA LEU A 70 -7.76 -0.63 -8.80
C LEU A 70 -7.22 -1.09 -7.45
N PHE A 71 -6.08 -1.78 -7.44
CA PHE A 71 -5.42 -2.21 -6.20
C PHE A 71 -5.00 -1.02 -5.34
N PHE A 72 -4.52 0.07 -5.96
CA PHE A 72 -4.19 1.32 -5.26
C PHE A 72 -5.41 1.93 -4.56
N LEU A 73 -6.51 2.08 -5.31
CA LEU A 73 -7.76 2.63 -4.78
C LEU A 73 -8.33 1.76 -3.65
N MET A 74 -8.24 0.44 -3.80
CA MET A 74 -8.67 -0.52 -2.78
C MET A 74 -7.83 -0.40 -1.50
N GLY A 75 -6.50 -0.29 -1.62
CA GLY A 75 -5.60 -0.05 -0.50
C GLY A 75 -5.93 1.26 0.23
N LEU A 76 -6.13 2.35 -0.51
CA LEU A 76 -6.54 3.65 0.03
C LEU A 76 -7.89 3.58 0.77
N MET A 77 -8.88 2.91 0.18
CA MET A 77 -10.20 2.75 0.78
C MET A 77 -10.12 2.00 2.12
N LEU A 78 -9.29 0.96 2.20
CA LEU A 78 -9.09 0.18 3.43
C LEU A 78 -8.37 0.99 4.51
N ILE A 79 -7.37 1.81 4.14
CA ILE A 79 -6.73 2.76 5.07
C ILE A 79 -7.78 3.76 5.60
N PHE A 80 -8.58 4.33 4.72
CA PHE A 80 -9.62 5.29 5.09
C PHE A 80 -10.67 4.67 6.03
N GLN A 81 -11.14 3.45 5.73
CA GLN A 81 -12.05 2.70 6.60
C GLN A 81 -11.40 2.39 7.95
N GLY A 82 -10.13 1.99 7.98
CA GLY A 82 -9.37 1.76 9.20
C GLY A 82 -9.30 2.99 10.09
N ILE A 83 -9.03 4.17 9.50
CA ILE A 83 -8.98 5.45 10.21
C ILE A 83 -10.36 5.85 10.75
N LYS A 84 -11.39 5.84 9.91
CA LYS A 84 -12.77 6.22 10.29
C LYS A 84 -13.28 5.36 11.44
N ARG A 85 -13.04 4.04 11.39
CA ARG A 85 -13.49 3.11 12.43
C ARG A 85 -12.71 3.26 13.73
N LYS A 86 -11.44 3.64 13.65
CA LYS A 86 -10.62 3.96 14.83
C LYS A 86 -11.08 5.25 15.51
N GLN A 87 -11.47 6.27 14.74
CA GLN A 87 -12.06 7.51 15.28
C GLN A 87 -13.44 7.28 15.90
N SER A 88 -14.27 6.41 15.33
CA SER A 88 -15.60 6.08 15.87
C SER A 88 -15.58 5.27 17.16
N ASN A 89 -14.48 4.58 17.47
CA ASN A 89 -14.32 3.77 18.70
C ASN A 89 -13.55 4.52 19.81
N MET A 90 -13.12 5.75 19.56
CA MET A 90 -12.56 6.68 20.56
C MET A 90 -13.67 7.55 21.12
#